data_AF-A0A939FGM7-F1
#
_entry.id   AF-A0A939FGM7-F1
#
_cell.length_a   1.000
_cell.length_b   1.000
_cell.length_c   1.000
_cell.angle_alpha   90.00
_cell.angle_beta   90.00
_cell.angle_gamma   90.00
#
_symmetry.space_group_name_H-M   'P 1'
#
loop_
_entity.id
_entity.type
_entity.pdbx_description
1 polymer ?
#
loop_
_entity_poly.entity_id
_entity_poly.type
_entity_poly.pdbx_seq_one_letter_code
_entity_poly.pdbx_strand_id
1 'polypeptide(L)'
;FSARSMVGTIASRAHLEAMVPTIERALKEAGVRARDLDGIAVTAGPGLAGALLVGVSAAKAYAYALGQPLYGVNHLASHICVDQLEHGPL
;
A
#
# COMPACT_ATOMS: atom_id res chain seq x y z
N PHE A 1 7.78 28.28 11.26
CA PHE A 1 7.35 27.51 10.08
C PHE A 1 8.27 26.29 9.96
N SER A 2 7.79 25.10 10.34
CA SER A 2 8.65 23.91 10.55
C SER A 2 8.73 23.04 9.28
N ALA A 3 9.95 22.79 8.80
CA ALA A 3 10.24 21.99 7.59
C ALA A 3 9.64 20.57 7.60
N ARG A 4 9.25 20.04 8.78
CA ARG A 4 8.58 18.74 8.93
C ARG A 4 7.27 18.62 8.14
N SER A 5 6.52 19.71 7.98
CA SER A 5 5.23 19.68 7.27
C SER A 5 5.39 19.65 5.74
N MET A 6 6.48 20.22 5.21
CA MET A 6 6.74 20.25 3.76
C MET A 6 7.13 18.88 3.22
N VAL A 7 8.06 18.19 3.90
CA VAL A 7 8.48 16.82 3.52
C VAL A 7 7.28 15.88 3.49
N GLY A 8 6.40 15.97 4.49
CA GLY A 8 5.21 15.13 4.54
C GLY A 8 4.23 15.39 3.39
N THR A 9 4.11 16.65 2.98
CA THR A 9 3.24 17.05 1.86
C THR A 9 3.79 16.58 0.52
N ILE A 10 5.10 16.73 0.30
CA ILE A 10 5.78 16.27 -0.93
C ILE A 10 5.67 14.75 -1.06
N ALA A 11 5.95 14.02 0.02
CA ALA A 11 5.82 12.56 0.02
C ALA A 11 4.39 12.12 -0.33
N SER A 12 3.38 12.75 0.27
CA SER A 12 1.97 12.41 0.00
C SER A 12 1.57 12.64 -1.46
N ARG A 13 2.06 13.73 -2.09
CA ARG A 13 1.84 14.00 -3.51
C ARG A 13 2.52 12.98 -4.41
N ALA A 14 3.78 12.65 -4.11
CA ALA A 14 4.52 11.62 -4.84
C ALA A 14 3.80 10.26 -4.77
N HIS A 15 3.24 9.89 -3.60
CA HIS A 15 2.41 8.69 -3.48
C HIS A 15 1.15 8.75 -4.35
N LEU A 16 0.47 9.90 -4.41
CA LEU A 16 -0.74 10.07 -5.21
C LEU A 16 -0.43 9.92 -6.71
N GLU A 17 0.62 10.58 -7.19
CA GLU A 17 1.08 10.51 -8.58
C GLU A 17 1.52 9.09 -8.98
N ALA A 18 2.18 8.38 -8.07
CA ALA A 18 2.70 7.04 -8.32
C ALA A 18 1.66 5.92 -8.16
N MET A 19 0.52 6.16 -7.51
CA MET A 19 -0.40 5.10 -7.09
C MET A 19 -0.92 4.25 -8.27
N VAL A 20 -1.59 4.89 -9.23
CA VAL A 20 -2.20 4.19 -10.37
C VAL A 20 -1.14 3.53 -11.27
N PRO A 21 -0.06 4.22 -11.68
CA PRO A 21 0.99 3.59 -12.50
C PRO A 21 1.67 2.40 -11.81
N THR A 22 1.82 2.44 -10.48
CA THR A 22 2.42 1.34 -9.72
C THR A 22 1.51 0.11 -9.72
N ILE A 23 0.21 0.29 -9.50
CA ILE A 23 -0.76 -0.81 -9.47
C ILE A 23 -0.90 -1.44 -10.86
N GLU A 24 -1.01 -0.63 -11.91
CA GLU A 24 -1.10 -1.12 -13.30
C GLU A 24 0.13 -1.94 -13.69
N ARG A 25 1.33 -1.45 -13.31
CA ARG A 25 2.58 -2.18 -13.54
C ARG A 25 2.62 -3.50 -12.77
N ALA A 26 2.23 -3.51 -11.50
CA ALA A 26 2.22 -4.71 -10.67
C ALA A 26 1.27 -5.79 -11.22
N LEU A 27 0.06 -5.41 -11.63
CA LEU A 27 -0.91 -6.31 -12.26
C LEU A 27 -0.37 -6.89 -13.57
N LYS A 28 0.25 -6.03 -14.40
CA LYS A 28 0.86 -6.45 -15.67
C LYS A 28 2.01 -7.43 -15.45
N GLU A 29 2.89 -7.16 -14.49
CA GLU A 29 4.04 -8.02 -14.16
C GLU A 29 3.59 -9.38 -13.61
N ALA A 30 2.56 -9.40 -12.77
CA ALA A 30 1.96 -10.62 -12.26
C ALA A 30 1.12 -11.39 -13.30
N GLY A 31 0.80 -10.78 -14.45
CA GLY A 31 -0.02 -11.41 -15.48
C GLY A 31 -1.49 -11.64 -15.08
N VAL A 32 -1.99 -10.88 -14.11
CA VAL A 32 -3.36 -11.00 -13.58
C VAL A 32 -4.15 -9.71 -13.79
N ARG A 33 -5.47 -9.79 -13.78
CA ARG A 33 -6.35 -8.62 -13.79
C ARG A 33 -6.74 -8.28 -12.36
N ALA A 34 -7.12 -7.02 -12.12
CA ALA A 34 -7.59 -6.59 -10.80
C ALA A 34 -8.76 -7.43 -10.26
N ARG A 35 -9.63 -7.94 -11.15
CA ARG A 35 -10.76 -8.81 -10.78
C ARG A 35 -10.38 -10.24 -10.38
N ASP A 36 -9.13 -10.62 -10.63
CA ASP A 36 -8.60 -11.94 -10.27
C ASP A 36 -7.99 -11.91 -8.84
N LEU A 37 -8.07 -10.77 -8.13
CA LEU A 37 -7.59 -10.62 -6.75
C LEU A 37 -8.66 -11.06 -5.74
N ASP A 38 -8.24 -11.82 -4.72
CA ASP A 38 -9.10 -12.30 -3.63
C ASP A 38 -9.13 -11.39 -2.39
N GLY A 39 -8.38 -10.29 -2.42
CA GLY A 39 -8.24 -9.39 -1.28
C GLY A 39 -7.26 -8.25 -1.54
N ILE A 40 -7.42 -7.16 -0.78
CA ILE A 40 -6.55 -5.99 -0.83
C ILE A 40 -5.88 -5.82 0.54
N ALA A 41 -4.56 -5.72 0.57
CA ALA A 41 -3.81 -5.41 1.79
C ALA A 41 -3.14 -4.03 1.67
N VAL A 42 -3.15 -3.26 2.76
CA VAL A 42 -2.53 -1.93 2.80
C VAL A 42 -1.87 -1.65 4.13
N THR A 43 -0.70 -1.01 4.11
CA THR A 43 -0.02 -0.58 5.33
C THR A 43 -0.88 0.40 6.12
N ALA A 44 -1.26 0.01 7.34
CA ALA A 44 -2.03 0.83 8.27
C ALA A 44 -1.14 1.65 9.22
N GLY A 45 0.14 1.31 9.31
CA GLY A 45 1.16 2.04 10.07
C GLY A 45 2.18 1.12 10.76
N PRO A 46 3.16 1.69 11.48
CA PRO A 46 3.44 3.12 11.60
C PRO A 46 3.94 3.72 10.28
N GLY A 47 3.83 5.05 10.14
CA GLY A 47 4.26 5.76 8.93
C GLY A 47 3.82 7.22 8.93
N LEU A 48 4.22 7.96 7.89
CA LEU A 48 3.81 9.34 7.70
C LEU A 48 2.31 9.42 7.41
N ALA A 49 1.57 10.18 8.22
CA ALA A 49 0.11 10.25 8.16
C ALA A 49 -0.46 10.56 6.76
N GLY A 50 0.14 11.50 6.02
CA GLY A 50 -0.34 11.86 4.68
C GLY A 50 -0.12 10.77 3.64
N ALA A 51 1.03 10.09 3.66
CA ALA A 51 1.31 8.94 2.79
C ALA A 51 0.39 7.75 3.11
N LEU A 52 0.20 7.46 4.40
CA LEU A 52 -0.72 6.42 4.86
C LEU A 52 -2.16 6.71 4.40
N LEU A 53 -2.61 7.96 4.50
CA LEU A 53 -3.95 8.35 4.07
C LEU A 53 -4.15 8.08 2.58
N VAL A 54 -3.18 8.42 1.72
CA VAL A 54 -3.25 8.16 0.28
C VAL A 54 -3.35 6.66 0.01
N GLY A 55 -2.46 5.85 0.60
CA GLY A 55 -2.47 4.40 0.44
C GLY A 55 -3.78 3.76 0.92
N VAL A 56 -4.22 4.07 2.14
CA VAL A 56 -5.45 3.51 2.73
C VAL A 56 -6.69 3.93 1.93
N SER A 57 -6.74 5.16 1.42
CA SER A 57 -7.87 5.63 0.60
C SER A 57 -7.94 4.90 -0.73
N ALA A 58 -6.80 4.72 -1.41
CA ALA A 58 -6.73 3.93 -2.64
C ALA A 58 -7.16 2.49 -2.40
N ALA A 59 -6.60 1.83 -1.38
CA ALA A 59 -6.92 0.44 -1.06
C ALA A 59 -8.42 0.23 -0.75
N LYS A 60 -9.03 1.15 0.00
CA LYS A 60 -10.49 1.15 0.23
C LYS A 60 -11.28 1.27 -1.06
N ALA A 61 -10.87 2.16 -1.97
CA ALA A 61 -11.54 2.32 -3.25
C ALA A 61 -11.47 1.05 -4.11
N TYR A 62 -10.31 0.40 -4.19
CA TYR A 62 -10.16 -0.87 -4.90
C TYR A 62 -10.96 -2.00 -4.27
N ALA A 63 -10.86 -2.18 -2.95
CA ALA A 63 -11.61 -3.21 -2.24
C ALA A 63 -13.12 -3.04 -2.43
N TYR A 64 -13.62 -1.80 -2.33
CA TYR A 64 -15.03 -1.48 -2.58
C TYR A 64 -15.44 -1.77 -4.03
N ALA A 65 -14.65 -1.32 -5.01
CA ALA A 65 -14.96 -1.50 -6.43
C ALA A 65 -14.93 -2.98 -6.87
N LEU A 66 -14.06 -3.78 -6.27
CA LEU A 66 -13.89 -5.20 -6.59
C LEU A 66 -14.77 -6.13 -5.72
N GLY A 67 -15.41 -5.60 -4.67
CA GLY A 67 -16.15 -6.40 -3.70
C GLY A 67 -15.27 -7.35 -2.88
N GLN A 68 -14.00 -6.98 -2.66
CA GLN A 68 -12.98 -7.82 -2.02
C GLN A 68 -12.70 -7.38 -0.57
N PRO A 69 -12.29 -8.29 0.32
CA PRO A 69 -11.91 -7.94 1.68
C PRO A 69 -10.69 -7.00 1.70
N LEU A 70 -10.65 -6.10 2.70
CA LEU A 70 -9.55 -5.16 2.92
C LEU A 70 -8.85 -5.48 4.25
N TYR A 71 -7.52 -5.62 4.19
CA TYR A 71 -6.66 -5.89 5.34
C TYR A 71 -5.71 -4.74 5.62
N GLY A 72 -5.76 -4.18 6.83
CA GLY A 72 -4.76 -3.24 7.31
C GLY A 72 -3.57 -3.99 7.90
N VAL A 73 -2.38 -3.82 7.32
CA VAL A 73 -1.16 -4.52 7.76
C VAL A 73 -0.24 -3.60 8.55
N ASN A 74 0.40 -4.14 9.59
CA ASN A 74 1.40 -3.42 10.34
C ASN A 74 2.73 -3.42 9.57
N HIS A 75 3.29 -2.23 9.34
CA HIS A 75 4.52 -2.03 8.57
C HIS A 75 5.72 -2.83 9.12
N LEU A 76 5.90 -2.85 10.44
CA LEU A 76 7.04 -3.52 11.07
C LEU A 76 6.85 -5.04 11.08
N ALA A 77 5.63 -5.51 11.35
CA ALA A 77 5.32 -6.93 11.25
C ALA A 77 5.53 -7.45 9.82
N SER A 78 5.18 -6.66 8.80
CA SER A 78 5.42 -7.03 7.40
C SER A 78 6.91 -7.28 7.10
N HIS A 79 7.83 -6.53 7.69
CA HIS A 79 9.27 -6.79 7.52
C HIS A 79 9.67 -8.16 8.04
N ILE A 80 9.15 -8.56 9.21
CA ILE A 80 9.41 -9.89 9.80
C ILE A 80 8.78 -10.99 8.93
N CYS A 81 7.53 -10.81 8.49
CA CYS A 81 6.85 -11.80 7.66
C CYS A 81 7.55 -12.02 6.32
N VAL A 82 8.05 -10.95 5.68
CA VAL A 82 8.78 -11.08 4.40
C VAL A 82 10.09 -11.83 4.61
N ASP A 83 10.82 -11.54 5.69
CA ASP A 83 12.06 -12.28 6.01
C ASP A 83 11.79 -13.79 6.18
N GLN A 84 10.71 -14.14 6.89
CA GLN A 84 10.30 -15.53 7.06
C GLN A 84 9.88 -16.20 5.74
N LEU A 85 9.25 -15.46 4.82
CA LEU A 85 8.85 -15.97 3.51
C LEU A 85 10.06 -16.30 2.63
N GLU A 86 11.11 -15.49 2.70
CA GLU A 86 12.32 -15.66 1.89
C GLU A 86 13.29 -16.69 2.50
N HIS A 87 13.45 -16.71 3.82
CA HIS A 87 14.50 -17.48 4.51
C HIS A 87 13.98 -18.68 5.33
N GLY A 88 12.67 -18.82 5.51
CA GLY A 88 12.06 -19.84 6.35
C GLY A 88 11.82 -19.37 7.80
N PRO A 89 11.41 -20.29 8.70
CA PRO A 89 11.12 -19.93 10.09
C PRO A 89 12.32 -19.28 10.79
N LEU A 90 12.04 -18.29 11.66
CA LEU A 90 13.04 -17.67 12.53
C LEU A 90 13.71 -18.69 13.46
#